data_AF-A0A2H0M417-F1
#
_entry.id   AF-A0A2H0M417-F1
#
_cell.length_a   1.000
_cell.length_b   1.000
_cell.length_c   1.000
_cell.angle_alpha   90.00
_cell.angle_beta   90.00
_cell.angle_gamma   90.00
#
_symmetry.space_group_name_H-M   'P 1'
#
loop_
_entity.id
_entity.type
_entity.pdbx_description
1 polymer ?
#
loop_
_entity_poly.entity_id
_entity_poly.type
_entity_poly.pdbx_seq_one_letter_code
_entity_poly.pdbx_strand_id
1 'polypeptide(L)'
;MKKIFQAGVFASFALSMVLTPFVLIAEEDNSSVFYEDGHRADTRLNADATIEVMVNDPVKSDGGDTNLREIYKKRLEERRRTNEERATDANRPMEMQNSDARGSVSADSDVMMQNGDRMNVRIESRATLGTKTDKNLILQEREDHERRKRLHDEEMEQKRREIISNRESRLGEERKERVESHIEKILERFQAAIGRLTELAVRIESRVDKLSELGADTSAVETALIDARIKIDEAQASVETAGLISIEILEGETPGEALVRVRGHLTEAKEAIKSAHQALVESIRILKNINIESESGIESETNASVDSDQ
;
A
#
# COMPACT_ATOMS: atom_id res chain seq x y z
N MET A 1 39.31 -58.27 6.95
CA MET A 1 40.00 -56.97 6.95
C MET A 1 39.85 -56.33 5.56
N LYS A 2 39.44 -55.04 5.52
CA LYS A 2 39.56 -54.04 4.41
C LYS A 2 38.70 -54.29 3.14
N LYS A 3 37.63 -53.51 2.92
CA LYS A 3 37.52 -52.17 2.24
C LYS A 3 37.88 -52.25 0.74
N ILE A 4 36.92 -52.22 -0.21
CA ILE A 4 36.24 -51.05 -0.85
C ILE A 4 37.23 -50.05 -1.47
N PHE A 5 37.18 -49.86 -2.82
CA PHE A 5 37.08 -48.54 -3.52
C PHE A 5 37.11 -48.67 -5.07
N GLN A 6 36.11 -48.02 -5.73
CA GLN A 6 36.14 -47.16 -6.95
C GLN A 6 36.95 -47.55 -8.22
N ALA A 7 36.61 -47.19 -9.46
CA ALA A 7 35.70 -46.24 -10.12
C ALA A 7 35.49 -46.78 -11.57
N GLY A 8 34.40 -46.58 -12.31
CA GLY A 8 33.69 -45.32 -12.60
C GLY A 8 33.81 -45.07 -14.11
N VAL A 9 32.91 -45.68 -14.89
CA VAL A 9 32.83 -45.58 -16.36
C VAL A 9 31.94 -44.39 -16.74
N PHE A 10 32.45 -43.60 -17.69
CA PHE A 10 31.80 -42.51 -18.39
C PHE A 10 30.46 -42.92 -19.03
N ALA A 11 29.40 -42.14 -18.76
CA ALA A 11 28.22 -42.01 -19.62
C ALA A 11 27.59 -40.64 -19.33
N SER A 12 27.90 -39.61 -20.12
CA SER A 12 27.12 -39.21 -21.30
C SER A 12 25.65 -38.94 -20.96
N PHE A 13 25.36 -37.72 -20.51
CA PHE A 13 23.99 -37.21 -20.46
C PHE A 13 23.89 -36.01 -21.39
N ALA A 14 23.11 -36.22 -22.46
CA ALA A 14 22.90 -35.30 -23.54
C ALA A 14 22.08 -34.09 -23.07
N LEU A 15 22.59 -32.92 -23.44
CA LEU A 15 21.97 -31.62 -23.30
C LEU A 15 20.80 -31.53 -24.31
N SER A 16 19.57 -31.78 -23.85
CA SER A 16 18.35 -31.54 -24.62
C SER A 16 18.01 -30.05 -24.57
N MET A 17 18.57 -29.30 -25.53
CA MET A 17 18.32 -27.88 -25.75
C MET A 17 17.06 -27.75 -26.60
N VAL A 18 15.90 -27.60 -25.96
CA VAL A 18 14.64 -27.30 -26.66
C VAL A 18 14.62 -25.81 -26.99
N LEU A 19 15.03 -25.50 -28.23
CA LEU A 19 14.78 -24.22 -28.88
C LEU A 19 13.26 -24.03 -29.05
N THR A 20 12.68 -23.05 -28.36
CA THR A 20 11.40 -22.46 -28.74
C THR A 20 11.64 -21.23 -29.62
N PRO A 21 10.96 -21.11 -30.79
CA PRO A 21 11.13 -19.96 -31.66
C PRO A 21 10.41 -18.73 -31.08
N PHE A 22 11.21 -17.70 -30.83
CA PHE A 22 10.79 -16.33 -30.52
C PHE A 22 10.13 -15.74 -31.78
N VAL A 23 8.81 -15.59 -31.76
CA VAL A 23 8.05 -14.94 -32.84
C VAL A 23 8.27 -13.43 -32.73
N LEU A 24 9.01 -12.90 -33.71
CA LEU A 24 9.14 -11.48 -34.02
C LEU A 24 7.75 -10.94 -34.45
N ILE A 25 7.22 -9.95 -33.72
CA ILE A 25 6.19 -9.05 -34.23
C ILE A 25 6.81 -7.65 -34.19
N ALA A 26 7.14 -7.13 -35.37
CA ALA A 26 7.58 -5.76 -35.58
C ALA A 26 6.56 -5.06 -36.48
N GLU A 27 6.39 -3.75 -36.22
CA GLU A 27 5.84 -2.71 -37.10
C GLU A 27 4.33 -2.81 -37.38
N GLU A 28 3.57 -1.74 -37.53
CA GLU A 28 3.69 -0.29 -37.34
C GLU A 28 2.23 0.16 -37.48
N ASP A 29 1.75 1.09 -36.66
CA ASP A 29 0.74 2.04 -37.15
C ASP A 29 0.80 3.32 -36.32
N ASN A 30 1.69 4.16 -36.81
CA ASN A 30 1.72 5.59 -36.66
C ASN A 30 0.40 6.19 -37.15
N SER A 31 -0.49 6.62 -36.24
CA SER A 31 -1.53 7.58 -36.59
C SER A 31 -1.56 8.73 -35.58
N SER A 32 -0.91 9.80 -36.00
CA SER A 32 -1.10 11.15 -35.50
C SER A 32 -2.58 11.53 -35.59
N VAL A 33 -3.21 11.79 -34.45
CA VAL A 33 -4.42 12.63 -34.39
C VAL A 33 -4.19 13.73 -33.38
N PHE A 34 -3.91 14.90 -33.95
CA PHE A 34 -4.09 16.21 -33.35
C PHE A 34 -5.41 16.31 -32.57
N TYR A 35 -5.34 16.76 -31.32
CA TYR A 35 -6.39 17.59 -30.72
C TYR A 35 -5.70 18.70 -29.90
N GLU A 36 -5.46 19.83 -30.57
CA GLU A 36 -5.56 21.12 -29.90
C GLU A 36 -7.05 21.37 -29.67
N ASP A 37 -7.47 21.42 -28.41
CA ASP A 37 -8.52 22.38 -28.04
C ASP A 37 -8.44 22.69 -26.55
N GLY A 38 -8.21 23.98 -26.27
CA GLY A 38 -8.01 24.51 -24.94
C GLY A 38 -9.31 24.58 -24.16
N HIS A 39 -9.43 23.74 -23.13
CA HIS A 39 -10.33 24.00 -22.01
C HIS A 39 -9.55 23.93 -20.70
N ARG A 40 -9.22 25.12 -20.18
CA ARG A 40 -8.95 25.36 -18.76
C ARG A 40 -10.21 24.98 -17.99
N ALA A 41 -10.31 23.73 -17.58
CA ALA A 41 -11.25 23.32 -16.56
C ALA A 41 -10.65 23.69 -15.20
N ASP A 42 -11.29 24.64 -14.53
CA ASP A 42 -11.09 24.92 -13.12
C ASP A 42 -11.39 23.67 -12.29
N THR A 43 -10.38 22.84 -12.04
CA THR A 43 -10.46 21.79 -11.02
C THR A 43 -10.29 22.43 -9.65
N ARG A 44 -11.32 23.17 -9.22
CA ARG A 44 -11.62 23.26 -7.79
C ARG A 44 -12.06 21.86 -7.37
N LEU A 45 -11.14 21.18 -6.70
CA LEU A 45 -11.34 19.94 -5.97
C LEU A 45 -12.58 20.08 -5.06
N ASN A 46 -13.73 19.62 -5.55
CA ASN A 46 -14.85 19.23 -4.70
C ASN A 46 -14.41 17.95 -3.98
N ALA A 47 -13.77 18.12 -2.83
CA ALA A 47 -13.35 17.03 -1.94
C ALA A 47 -14.52 16.41 -1.15
N ASP A 48 -15.78 16.62 -1.56
CA ASP A 48 -16.97 16.28 -0.76
C ASP A 48 -17.99 15.39 -1.49
N ALA A 49 -17.62 14.74 -2.61
CA ALA A 49 -18.58 13.98 -3.42
C ALA A 49 -18.16 12.53 -3.75
N THR A 50 -17.30 11.90 -2.96
CA THR A 50 -16.95 10.47 -3.16
C THR A 50 -16.75 9.72 -1.85
N ILE A 51 -17.73 9.85 -0.95
CA ILE A 51 -18.01 8.84 0.08
C ILE A 51 -19.51 8.49 -0.02
N GLU A 52 -19.91 8.03 -1.21
CA GLU A 52 -21.13 7.24 -1.40
C GLU A 52 -20.70 5.82 -1.81
N VAL A 53 -19.90 5.21 -0.94
CA VAL A 53 -19.57 3.79 -1.02
C VAL A 53 -20.80 3.03 -0.50
N MET A 54 -21.47 2.32 -1.40
CA MET A 54 -22.11 1.02 -1.17
C MET A 54 -22.59 0.79 0.28
N VAL A 55 -23.74 1.34 0.63
CA VAL A 55 -24.56 0.86 1.74
C VAL A 55 -25.97 0.66 1.22
N ASN A 56 -26.19 -0.36 0.39
CA ASN A 56 -27.53 -0.76 -0.02
C ASN A 56 -27.66 -2.26 -0.36
N ASP A 57 -26.89 -3.11 0.32
CA ASP A 57 -27.26 -4.52 0.48
C ASP A 57 -27.64 -4.76 1.94
N PRO A 58 -28.95 -4.85 2.28
CA PRO A 58 -29.37 -5.23 3.61
C PRO A 58 -29.09 -6.73 3.81
N VAL A 59 -27.89 -7.04 4.30
CA VAL A 59 -27.62 -8.33 4.93
C VAL A 59 -28.50 -8.41 6.17
N LYS A 60 -29.58 -9.20 6.08
CA LYS A 60 -30.39 -9.59 7.23
C LYS A 60 -29.54 -10.51 8.11
N SER A 61 -28.70 -9.93 8.97
CA SER A 61 -28.07 -10.66 10.07
C SER A 61 -29.03 -10.66 11.25
N ASP A 62 -29.73 -11.78 11.43
CA ASP A 62 -30.56 -12.02 12.61
C ASP A 62 -29.69 -12.02 13.87
N GLY A 63 -29.97 -11.07 14.76
CA GLY A 63 -29.72 -11.18 16.21
C GLY A 63 -28.26 -11.16 16.68
N GLY A 64 -27.63 -9.98 16.75
CA GLY A 64 -26.40 -9.81 17.54
C GLY A 64 -25.68 -8.46 17.43
N ASP A 65 -25.97 -7.67 16.40
CA ASP A 65 -25.05 -6.61 15.93
C ASP A 65 -25.28 -5.18 16.47
N THR A 66 -26.17 -5.02 17.45
CA THR A 66 -26.45 -3.69 18.04
C THR A 66 -25.21 -3.05 18.68
N ASN A 67 -24.31 -3.87 19.23
CA ASN A 67 -23.10 -3.40 19.92
C ASN A 67 -22.03 -2.89 18.94
N LEU A 68 -21.83 -3.56 17.79
CA LEU A 68 -20.88 -3.13 16.77
C LEU A 68 -21.29 -1.80 16.14
N ARG A 69 -22.59 -1.61 15.86
CA ARG A 69 -23.10 -0.36 15.29
C ARG A 69 -22.93 0.83 16.26
N GLU A 70 -23.10 0.61 17.56
CA GLU A 70 -22.84 1.64 18.58
C GLU A 70 -21.35 1.96 18.72
N ILE A 71 -20.47 0.95 18.70
CA ILE A 71 -19.01 1.14 18.74
C ILE A 71 -18.55 1.97 17.53
N TYR A 72 -19.07 1.69 16.34
CA TYR A 72 -18.74 2.47 15.14
C TYR A 72 -19.23 3.92 15.23
N LYS A 73 -20.47 4.15 15.68
CA LYS A 73 -20.99 5.52 15.88
C LYS A 73 -20.16 6.31 16.88
N LYS A 74 -19.85 5.71 18.03
CA LYS A 74 -19.05 6.35 19.09
C LYS A 74 -17.66 6.72 18.60
N ARG A 75 -17.00 5.85 17.85
CA ARG A 75 -15.68 6.13 17.24
C ARG A 75 -15.74 7.24 16.18
N LEU A 76 -16.85 7.33 15.43
CA LEU A 76 -17.05 8.38 14.44
C LEU A 76 -17.24 9.75 15.10
N GLU A 77 -18.03 9.81 16.17
CA GLU A 77 -18.26 11.03 16.96
C GLU A 77 -16.98 11.53 17.64
N GLU A 78 -16.17 10.62 18.19
CA GLU A 78 -14.88 10.95 18.80
C GLU A 78 -13.89 11.53 17.77
N ARG A 79 -13.87 10.99 16.54
CA ARG A 79 -13.13 11.59 15.42
C ARG A 79 -13.66 12.96 15.02
N ARG A 80 -14.98 13.16 15.04
CA ARG A 80 -15.58 14.46 14.71
C ARG A 80 -15.20 15.51 15.75
N ARG A 81 -15.29 15.17 17.02
CA ARG A 81 -14.91 16.05 18.14
C ARG A 81 -13.43 16.41 18.10
N THR A 82 -12.55 15.44 17.89
CA THR A 82 -11.10 15.71 17.81
C THR A 82 -10.73 16.56 16.59
N ASN A 83 -11.44 16.40 15.46
CA ASN A 83 -11.26 17.28 14.30
C ASN A 83 -11.83 18.69 14.54
N GLU A 84 -12.98 18.83 15.20
CA GLU A 84 -13.54 20.14 15.60
C GLU A 84 -12.62 20.87 16.60
N GLU A 85 -12.07 20.15 17.59
CA GLU A 85 -11.08 20.68 18.54
C GLU A 85 -9.81 21.11 17.80
N ARG A 86 -9.29 20.29 16.87
CA ARG A 86 -8.13 20.69 16.04
C ARG A 86 -8.42 21.86 15.11
N ALA A 87 -9.64 21.96 14.57
CA ALA A 87 -10.03 23.07 13.70
C ALA A 87 -10.14 24.38 14.49
N THR A 88 -10.67 24.33 15.71
CA THR A 88 -10.74 25.52 16.59
C THR A 88 -9.35 25.93 17.09
N ASP A 89 -8.49 24.98 17.45
CA ASP A 89 -7.12 25.27 17.90
C ASP A 89 -6.19 25.72 16.76
N ALA A 90 -6.39 25.23 15.52
CA ALA A 90 -5.65 25.69 14.34
C ALA A 90 -6.08 27.09 13.86
N ASN A 91 -7.34 27.48 14.10
CA ASN A 91 -7.84 28.81 13.77
C ASN A 91 -7.46 29.88 14.80
N ARG A 92 -7.22 29.48 16.07
CA ARG A 92 -6.78 30.38 17.14
C ARG A 92 -5.49 31.18 16.84
N PRO A 93 -4.39 30.58 16.34
CA PRO A 93 -3.18 31.32 16.00
C PRO A 93 -3.36 32.20 14.76
N MET A 94 -4.23 31.82 13.81
CA MET A 94 -4.53 32.66 12.64
C MET A 94 -5.37 33.88 12.99
N GLU A 95 -6.31 33.81 13.94
CA GLU A 95 -7.03 35.00 14.41
C GLU A 95 -6.13 35.98 15.16
N MET A 96 -5.24 35.47 16.02
CA MET A 96 -4.29 36.30 16.77
C MET A 96 -3.27 36.98 15.85
N GLN A 97 -2.78 36.27 14.82
CA GLN A 97 -1.90 36.86 13.80
C GLN A 97 -2.63 37.86 12.90
N ASN A 98 -3.91 37.64 12.59
CA ASN A 98 -4.69 38.57 11.76
C ASN A 98 -5.09 39.86 12.52
N SER A 99 -5.29 39.82 13.84
CA SER A 99 -5.49 41.04 14.63
C SER A 99 -4.20 41.88 14.71
N ASP A 100 -3.05 41.23 14.89
CA ASP A 100 -1.75 41.90 14.94
C ASP A 100 -1.33 42.42 13.55
N ALA A 101 -1.65 41.68 12.49
CA ALA A 101 -1.47 42.13 11.10
C ALA A 101 -2.41 43.28 10.75
N ARG A 102 -3.67 43.30 11.20
CA ARG A 102 -4.58 44.44 10.97
C ARG A 102 -4.16 45.70 11.73
N GLY A 103 -3.65 45.55 12.95
CA GLY A 103 -3.12 46.68 13.73
C GLY A 103 -1.84 47.29 13.13
N SER A 104 -0.95 46.45 12.58
CA SER A 104 0.24 46.92 11.86
C SER A 104 -0.08 47.50 10.48
N VAL A 105 -1.01 46.92 9.73
CA VAL A 105 -1.45 47.46 8.43
C VAL A 105 -2.22 48.78 8.59
N SER A 106 -3.00 49.00 9.65
CA SER A 106 -3.61 50.32 9.89
C SER A 106 -2.55 51.38 10.24
N ALA A 107 -1.55 51.02 11.04
CA ALA A 107 -0.44 51.92 11.37
C ALA A 107 0.43 52.25 10.15
N ASP A 108 0.75 51.27 9.31
CA ASP A 108 1.50 51.48 8.06
C ASP A 108 0.67 52.22 7.00
N SER A 109 -0.65 52.00 6.94
CA SER A 109 -1.56 52.75 6.05
C SER A 109 -1.62 54.23 6.42
N ASP A 110 -1.69 54.58 7.71
CA ASP A 110 -1.68 55.98 8.14
C ASP A 110 -0.32 56.65 7.89
N VAL A 111 0.78 55.92 8.05
CA VAL A 111 2.14 56.39 7.69
C VAL A 111 2.28 56.57 6.17
N MET A 112 1.69 55.68 5.36
CA MET A 112 1.68 55.82 3.90
C MET A 112 0.79 56.96 3.40
N MET A 113 -0.35 57.23 4.05
CA MET A 113 -1.18 58.41 3.72
C MET A 113 -0.48 59.72 4.07
N GLN A 114 0.16 59.83 5.25
CA GLN A 114 0.96 61.01 5.59
C GLN A 114 2.18 61.20 4.66
N ASN A 115 2.79 60.10 4.19
CA ASN A 115 3.88 60.17 3.21
C ASN A 115 3.37 60.48 1.80
N GLY A 116 2.18 60.05 1.42
CA GLY A 116 1.52 60.40 0.15
C GLY A 116 1.24 61.90 0.02
N ASP A 117 0.74 62.53 1.09
CA ASP A 117 0.53 63.98 1.14
C ASP A 117 1.84 64.77 1.08
N ARG A 118 2.90 64.30 1.76
CA ARG A 118 4.25 64.88 1.65
C ARG A 118 4.88 64.69 0.27
N MET A 119 4.54 63.60 -0.43
CA MET A 119 5.05 63.30 -1.76
C MET A 119 4.35 64.16 -2.83
N ASN A 120 3.06 64.46 -2.67
CA ASN A 120 2.34 65.41 -3.54
C ASN A 120 2.90 66.84 -3.42
N VAL A 121 3.20 67.32 -2.20
CA VAL A 121 3.83 68.63 -1.98
C VAL A 121 5.24 68.70 -2.60
N ARG A 122 5.96 67.58 -2.67
CA ARG A 122 7.29 67.50 -3.29
C ARG A 122 7.24 67.45 -4.82
N ILE A 123 6.18 66.90 -5.41
CA ILE A 123 5.95 66.88 -6.87
C ILE A 123 5.63 68.30 -7.38
N GLU A 124 4.84 69.08 -6.65
CA GLU A 124 4.54 70.48 -7.00
C GLU A 124 5.77 71.40 -6.85
N SER A 125 6.61 71.16 -5.83
CA SER A 125 7.85 71.93 -5.60
C SER A 125 8.94 71.68 -6.66
N ARG A 126 8.86 70.58 -7.42
CA ARG A 126 9.87 70.16 -8.42
C ARG A 126 9.50 70.55 -9.86
N ALA A 127 8.25 70.98 -10.08
CA ALA A 127 7.76 71.43 -11.39
C ALA A 127 8.39 72.76 -11.85
N THR A 128 9.05 73.51 -10.95
CA THR A 128 9.58 74.85 -11.25
C THR A 128 11.08 74.91 -11.51
N LEU A 129 11.83 73.80 -11.33
CA LEU A 129 13.27 73.73 -11.57
C LEU A 129 13.62 72.36 -12.19
N GLY A 130 13.36 72.21 -13.49
CA GLY A 130 13.67 71.00 -14.26
C GLY A 130 14.50 71.34 -15.49
N THR A 131 15.82 71.34 -15.33
CA THR A 131 16.77 71.40 -16.44
C THR A 131 16.75 70.08 -17.21
N LYS A 132 17.18 70.05 -18.48
CA LYS A 132 17.22 68.82 -19.32
C LYS A 132 17.93 67.64 -18.62
N THR A 133 18.81 67.92 -17.67
CA THR A 133 19.54 66.99 -16.79
C THR A 133 18.65 66.12 -15.90
N ASP A 134 17.52 66.64 -15.39
CA ASP A 134 16.63 65.89 -14.48
C ASP A 134 15.80 64.84 -15.21
N LYS A 135 15.43 65.09 -16.48
CA LYS A 135 14.69 64.12 -17.29
C LYS A 135 15.52 62.87 -17.59
N ASN A 136 16.82 63.02 -17.84
CA ASN A 136 17.72 61.90 -18.08
C ASN A 136 17.93 61.05 -16.82
N LEU A 137 18.01 61.69 -15.65
CA LEU A 137 18.13 60.98 -14.37
C LEU A 137 16.87 60.16 -14.06
N ILE A 138 15.68 60.74 -14.29
CA ILE A 138 14.40 60.03 -14.10
C ILE A 138 14.27 58.84 -15.06
N LEU A 139 14.70 58.99 -16.31
CA LEU A 139 14.72 57.90 -17.28
C LEU A 139 15.66 56.77 -16.84
N GLN A 140 16.86 57.10 -16.38
CA GLN A 140 17.83 56.13 -15.90
C GLN A 140 17.33 55.38 -14.65
N GLU A 141 16.72 56.08 -13.68
CA GLU A 141 16.12 55.45 -12.50
C GLU A 141 14.97 54.50 -12.86
N ARG A 142 14.17 54.86 -13.88
CA ARG A 142 13.10 54.02 -14.40
C ARG A 142 13.64 52.77 -15.07
N GLU A 143 14.68 52.89 -15.90
CA GLU A 143 15.34 51.75 -16.53
C GLU A 143 15.98 50.80 -15.50
N ASP A 144 16.63 51.34 -14.47
CA ASP A 144 17.22 50.56 -13.38
C ASP A 144 16.15 49.90 -12.49
N HIS A 145 15.02 50.57 -12.28
CA HIS A 145 13.87 49.98 -11.59
C HIS A 145 13.25 48.85 -12.41
N GLU A 146 13.04 49.05 -13.71
CA GLU A 146 12.53 48.01 -14.61
C GLU A 146 13.50 46.83 -14.70
N ARG A 147 14.81 47.08 -14.73
CA ARG A 147 15.84 46.04 -14.71
C ARG A 147 15.81 45.24 -13.41
N ARG A 148 15.74 45.91 -12.25
CA ARG A 148 15.61 45.24 -10.95
C ARG A 148 14.33 44.42 -10.85
N LYS A 149 13.22 44.95 -11.36
CA LYS A 149 11.94 44.22 -11.40
C LYS A 149 12.03 42.96 -12.26
N ARG A 150 12.61 43.05 -13.46
CA ARG A 150 12.82 41.88 -14.34
C ARG A 150 13.70 40.82 -13.69
N LEU A 151 14.82 41.22 -13.09
CA LEU A 151 15.71 40.31 -12.38
C LEU A 151 15.00 39.63 -11.19
N HIS A 152 14.19 40.39 -10.45
CA HIS A 152 13.40 39.84 -9.34
C HIS A 152 12.31 38.87 -9.83
N ASP A 153 11.60 39.20 -10.90
CA ASP A 153 10.58 38.35 -11.49
C ASP A 153 11.21 37.04 -12.02
N GLU A 154 12.38 37.12 -12.68
CA GLU A 154 13.16 35.95 -13.14
C GLU A 154 13.63 35.07 -11.98
N GLU A 155 14.15 35.67 -10.89
CA GLU A 155 14.57 34.95 -9.69
C GLU A 155 13.38 34.25 -9.01
N MET A 156 12.22 34.90 -8.95
CA MET A 156 11.01 34.31 -8.36
C MET A 156 10.47 33.16 -9.20
N GLU A 157 10.53 33.24 -10.54
CA GLU A 157 10.14 32.14 -11.42
C GLU A 157 11.13 30.98 -11.38
N GLN A 158 12.43 31.23 -11.18
CA GLN A 158 13.41 30.16 -10.92
C GLN A 158 13.12 29.45 -9.59
N LYS A 159 12.93 30.20 -8.50
CA LYS A 159 12.58 29.65 -7.19
C LYS A 159 11.28 28.84 -7.23
N ARG A 160 10.26 29.31 -7.96
CA ARG A 160 9.01 28.56 -8.15
C ARG A 160 9.25 27.24 -8.86
N ARG A 161 10.02 27.23 -9.95
CA ARG A 161 10.36 26.00 -10.68
C ARG A 161 11.14 25.02 -9.81
N GLU A 162 12.10 25.50 -9.03
CA GLU A 162 12.87 24.66 -8.09
C GLU A 162 11.98 24.07 -6.99
N ILE A 163 11.07 24.86 -6.40
CA ILE A 163 10.13 24.37 -5.38
C ILE A 163 9.19 23.32 -5.96
N ILE A 164 8.66 23.55 -7.17
CA ILE A 164 7.76 22.59 -7.83
C ILE A 164 8.52 21.29 -8.11
N SER A 165 9.69 21.37 -8.73
CA SER A 165 10.52 20.20 -9.04
C SER A 165 10.93 19.42 -7.78
N ASN A 166 11.39 20.09 -6.72
CA ASN A 166 11.73 19.45 -5.46
C ASN A 166 10.52 18.84 -4.74
N ARG A 167 9.33 19.44 -4.90
CA ARG A 167 8.10 18.89 -4.34
C ARG A 167 7.67 17.65 -5.09
N GLU A 168 7.77 17.66 -6.41
CA GLU A 168 7.45 16.51 -7.26
C GLU A 168 8.38 15.32 -6.98
N SER A 169 9.69 15.54 -6.86
CA SER A 169 10.65 14.49 -6.53
C SER A 169 10.38 13.87 -5.16
N ARG A 170 10.21 14.70 -4.12
CA ARG A 170 9.88 14.24 -2.77
C ARG A 170 8.57 13.47 -2.71
N LEU A 171 7.53 13.96 -3.38
CA LEU A 171 6.24 13.26 -3.44
C LEU A 171 6.35 11.92 -4.18
N GLY A 172 7.24 11.82 -5.18
CA GLY A 172 7.54 10.56 -5.86
C GLY A 172 8.20 9.55 -4.95
N GLU A 173 9.26 9.95 -4.24
CA GLU A 173 10.00 9.10 -3.30
C GLU A 173 9.11 8.63 -2.14
N GLU A 174 8.39 9.54 -1.48
CA GLU A 174 7.49 9.19 -0.37
C GLU A 174 6.36 8.24 -0.80
N ARG A 175 5.93 8.29 -2.07
CA ARG A 175 4.94 7.34 -2.60
C ARG A 175 5.56 5.97 -2.83
N LYS A 176 6.78 5.92 -3.38
CA LYS A 176 7.53 4.66 -3.58
C LYS A 176 7.77 3.95 -2.25
N GLU A 177 8.30 4.66 -1.26
CA GLU A 177 8.56 4.10 0.08
C GLU A 177 7.28 3.57 0.75
N ARG A 178 6.17 4.31 0.63
CA ARG A 178 4.87 3.86 1.15
C ARG A 178 4.37 2.59 0.48
N VAL A 179 4.55 2.48 -0.82
CA VAL A 179 4.14 1.31 -1.61
C VAL A 179 5.01 0.11 -1.27
N GLU A 180 6.32 0.29 -1.21
CA GLU A 180 7.30 -0.73 -0.82
C GLU A 180 6.99 -1.30 0.56
N SER A 181 6.88 -0.43 1.57
CA SER A 181 6.55 -0.84 2.94
C SER A 181 5.19 -1.55 3.01
N HIS A 182 4.24 -1.20 2.13
CA HIS A 182 2.97 -1.87 2.09
C HIS A 182 3.06 -3.28 1.50
N ILE A 183 3.81 -3.45 0.40
CA ILE A 183 4.01 -4.75 -0.25
C ILE A 183 4.79 -5.69 0.68
N GLU A 184 5.88 -5.20 1.29
CA GLU A 184 6.68 -5.97 2.25
C GLU A 184 5.81 -6.54 3.38
N LYS A 185 4.98 -5.69 4.01
CA LYS A 185 4.05 -6.13 5.07
C LYS A 185 3.04 -7.17 4.59
N ILE A 186 2.62 -7.13 3.32
CA ILE A 186 1.72 -8.14 2.76
C ILE A 186 2.47 -9.46 2.59
N LEU A 187 3.67 -9.43 2.02
CA LEU A 187 4.51 -10.62 1.82
C LEU A 187 4.85 -11.30 3.15
N GLU A 188 5.25 -10.52 4.17
CA GLU A 188 5.50 -11.03 5.53
C GLU A 188 4.26 -11.75 6.10
N ARG A 189 3.07 -11.16 5.94
CA ARG A 189 1.82 -11.75 6.43
C ARG A 189 1.47 -13.05 5.69
N PHE A 190 1.74 -13.11 4.38
CA PHE A 190 1.53 -14.30 3.57
C PHE A 190 2.50 -15.42 3.94
N GLN A 191 3.79 -15.12 4.09
CA GLN A 191 4.78 -16.07 4.59
C GLN A 191 4.41 -16.60 5.98
N ALA A 192 3.99 -15.72 6.89
CA ALA A 192 3.51 -16.14 8.22
C ALA A 192 2.24 -17.00 8.15
N ALA A 193 1.35 -16.75 7.19
CA ALA A 193 0.18 -17.60 6.96
C ALA A 193 0.60 -18.99 6.45
N ILE A 194 1.49 -19.06 5.45
CA ILE A 194 2.04 -20.31 4.92
C ILE A 194 2.76 -21.11 6.01
N GLY A 195 3.55 -20.47 6.86
CA GLY A 195 4.20 -21.12 8.00
C GLY A 195 3.19 -21.80 8.94
N ARG A 196 2.11 -21.08 9.30
CA ARG A 196 1.02 -21.65 10.12
C ARG A 196 0.27 -22.80 9.45
N LEU A 197 0.06 -22.74 8.13
CA LEU A 197 -0.56 -23.83 7.37
C LEU A 197 0.34 -25.07 7.35
N THR A 198 1.65 -24.87 7.18
CA THR A 198 2.66 -25.95 7.21
C THR A 198 2.71 -26.62 8.58
N GLU A 199 2.75 -25.85 9.67
CA GLU A 199 2.67 -26.38 11.04
C GLU A 199 1.37 -27.14 11.31
N LEU A 200 0.25 -26.70 10.73
CA LEU A 200 -1.02 -27.41 10.84
C LEU A 200 -0.98 -28.73 10.07
N ALA A 201 -0.41 -28.77 8.87
CA ALA A 201 -0.23 -29.99 8.09
C ALA A 201 0.61 -31.03 8.86
N VAL A 202 1.73 -30.62 9.46
CA VAL A 202 2.58 -31.50 10.29
C VAL A 202 1.82 -32.05 11.51
N ARG A 203 0.97 -31.24 12.15
CA ARG A 203 0.14 -31.72 13.26
C ARG A 203 -0.94 -32.71 12.83
N ILE A 204 -1.50 -32.56 11.62
CA ILE A 204 -2.46 -33.50 11.06
C ILE A 204 -1.75 -34.82 10.74
N GLU A 205 -0.59 -34.76 10.10
CA GLU A 205 0.26 -35.93 9.81
C GLU A 205 0.58 -36.73 11.07
N SER A 206 1.06 -36.07 12.13
CA SER A 206 1.32 -36.74 13.41
C SER A 206 0.09 -37.42 14.03
N ARG A 207 -1.12 -36.93 13.75
CA ARG A 207 -2.37 -37.58 14.20
C ARG A 207 -2.76 -38.74 13.30
N VAL A 208 -2.54 -38.60 11.99
CA VAL A 208 -2.71 -39.68 11.01
C VAL A 208 -1.82 -40.86 11.37
N ASP A 209 -0.54 -40.62 11.65
CA ASP A 209 0.42 -41.67 12.05
C ASP A 209 -0.08 -42.44 13.29
N LYS A 210 -0.52 -41.71 14.31
CA LYS A 210 -1.07 -42.32 15.54
C LYS A 210 -2.34 -43.13 15.30
N LEU A 211 -3.21 -42.70 14.38
CA LEU A 211 -4.42 -43.45 14.04
C LEU A 211 -4.10 -44.69 13.21
N SER A 212 -3.12 -44.60 12.31
CA SER A 212 -2.63 -45.71 11.51
C SER A 212 -1.99 -46.79 12.41
N GLU A 213 -1.21 -46.39 13.42
CA GLU A 213 -0.65 -47.29 14.44
C GLU A 213 -1.73 -48.04 15.24
N LEU A 214 -2.92 -47.43 15.41
CA LEU A 214 -4.09 -48.04 16.05
C LEU A 214 -4.94 -48.88 15.10
N GLY A 215 -4.52 -49.05 13.85
CA GLY A 215 -5.22 -49.85 12.84
C GLY A 215 -6.42 -49.17 12.18
N ALA A 216 -6.59 -47.86 12.33
CA ALA A 216 -7.64 -47.12 11.64
C ALA A 216 -7.27 -46.87 10.16
N ASP A 217 -8.26 -46.86 9.27
CA ASP A 217 -8.06 -46.50 7.86
C ASP A 217 -7.88 -44.98 7.70
N THR A 218 -6.67 -44.56 7.34
CA THR A 218 -6.28 -43.16 7.17
C THR A 218 -6.17 -42.71 5.70
N SER A 219 -6.46 -43.60 4.74
CA SER A 219 -6.21 -43.38 3.31
C SER A 219 -6.85 -42.09 2.76
N ALA A 220 -8.08 -41.79 3.18
CA ALA A 220 -8.80 -40.60 2.77
C ALA A 220 -8.17 -39.30 3.33
N VAL A 221 -7.66 -39.34 4.57
CA VAL A 221 -6.99 -38.18 5.19
C VAL A 221 -5.63 -37.94 4.55
N GLU A 222 -4.88 -38.99 4.25
CA GLU A 222 -3.59 -38.89 3.55
C GLU A 222 -3.75 -38.24 2.17
N THR A 223 -4.77 -38.65 1.41
CA THR A 223 -5.09 -38.06 0.10
C THR A 223 -5.40 -36.57 0.23
N ALA A 224 -6.24 -36.18 1.21
CA ALA A 224 -6.59 -34.79 1.45
C ALA A 224 -5.38 -33.95 1.94
N LEU A 225 -4.49 -34.56 2.73
CA LEU A 225 -3.27 -33.91 3.21
C LEU A 225 -2.26 -33.67 2.08
N ILE A 226 -2.15 -34.59 1.12
CA ILE A 226 -1.33 -34.41 -0.08
C ILE A 226 -1.85 -33.24 -0.90
N ASP A 227 -3.15 -33.16 -1.16
CA ASP A 227 -3.75 -32.02 -1.87
C ASP A 227 -3.50 -30.70 -1.13
N ALA A 228 -3.66 -30.70 0.19
CA ALA A 228 -3.35 -29.53 1.00
C ALA A 228 -1.88 -29.08 0.90
N ARG A 229 -0.93 -30.02 0.86
CA ARG A 229 0.51 -29.72 0.67
C ARG A 229 0.79 -29.12 -0.70
N ILE A 230 0.22 -29.69 -1.76
CA ILE A 230 0.33 -29.12 -3.12
C ILE A 230 -0.17 -27.67 -3.13
N LYS A 231 -1.30 -27.39 -2.47
CA LYS A 231 -1.84 -26.04 -2.36
C LYS A 231 -0.97 -25.09 -1.53
N ILE A 232 -0.29 -25.58 -0.50
CA ILE A 232 0.70 -24.80 0.25
C ILE A 232 1.89 -24.44 -0.65
N ASP A 233 2.38 -25.38 -1.44
CA ASP A 233 3.51 -25.16 -2.36
C ASP A 233 3.14 -24.16 -3.48
N GLU A 234 1.92 -24.27 -4.05
CA GLU A 234 1.38 -23.30 -5.00
C GLU A 234 1.29 -21.88 -4.40
N ALA A 235 0.84 -21.79 -3.14
CA ALA A 235 0.78 -20.53 -2.42
C ALA A 235 2.18 -19.94 -2.19
N GLN A 236 3.16 -20.77 -1.84
CA GLN A 236 4.54 -20.34 -1.65
C GLN A 236 5.16 -19.82 -2.96
N ALA A 237 5.01 -20.55 -4.06
CA ALA A 237 5.51 -20.12 -5.37
C ALA A 237 4.88 -18.79 -5.81
N SER A 238 3.59 -18.58 -5.52
CA SER A 238 2.88 -17.33 -5.83
C SER A 238 3.41 -16.14 -5.01
N VAL A 239 3.70 -16.36 -3.72
CA VAL A 239 4.28 -15.33 -2.84
C VAL A 239 5.71 -14.98 -3.28
N GLU A 240 6.52 -15.99 -3.62
CA GLU A 240 7.90 -15.78 -4.12
C GLU A 240 7.89 -14.99 -5.43
N THR A 241 7.00 -15.33 -6.36
CA THR A 241 6.82 -14.61 -7.63
C THR A 241 6.40 -13.15 -7.40
N ALA A 242 5.45 -12.91 -6.50
CA ALA A 242 5.03 -11.56 -6.13
C ALA A 242 6.19 -10.75 -5.50
N GLY A 243 7.04 -11.41 -4.71
CA GLY A 243 8.26 -10.81 -4.16
C GLY A 243 9.25 -10.38 -5.23
N LEU A 244 9.54 -11.25 -6.21
CA LEU A 244 10.47 -10.93 -7.30
C LEU A 244 9.97 -9.72 -8.13
N ILE A 245 8.70 -9.70 -8.50
CA ILE A 245 8.12 -8.60 -9.29
C ILE A 245 8.06 -7.31 -8.48
N SER A 246 7.94 -7.39 -7.15
CA SER A 246 7.99 -6.19 -6.30
C SER A 246 9.35 -5.49 -6.33
N ILE A 247 10.45 -6.24 -6.50
CA ILE A 247 11.79 -5.68 -6.66
C ILE A 247 11.88 -4.93 -8.01
N GLU A 248 11.29 -5.49 -9.08
CA GLU A 248 11.23 -4.82 -10.39
C GLU A 248 10.49 -3.45 -10.33
N ILE A 249 9.48 -3.29 -9.46
CA ILE A 249 8.80 -2.00 -9.26
C ILE A 249 9.77 -0.94 -8.74
N LEU A 250 10.67 -1.33 -7.83
CA LEU A 250 11.60 -0.40 -7.17
C LEU A 250 12.66 0.11 -8.16
N GLU A 251 13.05 -0.75 -9.11
CA GLU A 251 14.11 -0.49 -10.07
C GLU A 251 13.61 0.08 -11.41
N GLY A 252 12.33 -0.08 -11.76
CA GLY A 252 11.76 0.27 -13.07
C GLY A 252 11.26 1.72 -13.26
N GLU A 253 11.24 2.17 -14.51
CA GLU A 253 10.77 3.51 -14.92
C GLU A 253 9.23 3.66 -15.01
N THR A 254 8.47 2.56 -15.10
CA THR A 254 7.00 2.58 -15.24
C THR A 254 6.27 2.00 -14.01
N PRO A 255 6.19 2.75 -12.89
CA PRO A 255 5.63 2.23 -11.63
C PRO A 255 4.15 1.82 -11.73
N GLY A 256 3.39 2.40 -12.66
CA GLY A 256 1.94 2.13 -12.80
C GLY A 256 1.62 0.70 -13.22
N GLU A 257 2.23 0.22 -14.31
CA GLU A 257 1.97 -1.12 -14.85
C GLU A 257 2.52 -2.22 -13.93
N ALA A 258 3.71 -1.99 -13.40
CA ALA A 258 4.36 -2.94 -12.50
C ALA A 258 3.54 -3.11 -11.19
N LEU A 259 2.93 -2.04 -10.67
CA LEU A 259 2.00 -2.13 -9.53
C LEU A 259 0.75 -2.97 -9.82
N VAL A 260 0.20 -2.89 -11.04
CA VAL A 260 -0.93 -3.71 -11.44
C VAL A 260 -0.55 -5.19 -11.45
N ARG A 261 0.63 -5.52 -11.99
CA ARG A 261 1.15 -6.91 -11.99
C ARG A 261 1.33 -7.45 -10.57
N VAL A 262 1.98 -6.70 -9.68
CA VAL A 262 2.17 -7.13 -8.28
C VAL A 262 0.83 -7.34 -7.58
N ARG A 263 -0.15 -6.46 -7.79
CA ARG A 263 -1.50 -6.66 -7.22
C ARG A 263 -2.16 -7.94 -7.73
N GLY A 264 -1.98 -8.26 -9.01
CA GLY A 264 -2.46 -9.52 -9.60
C GLY A 264 -1.89 -10.72 -8.86
N HIS A 265 -0.55 -10.80 -8.75
CA HIS A 265 0.11 -11.92 -8.08
C HIS A 265 -0.15 -11.98 -6.57
N LEU A 266 -0.28 -10.84 -5.88
CA LEU A 266 -0.70 -10.82 -4.48
C LEU A 266 -2.13 -11.35 -4.30
N THR A 267 -3.01 -11.14 -5.29
CA THR A 267 -4.38 -11.69 -5.29
C THR A 267 -4.36 -13.20 -5.54
N GLU A 268 -3.54 -13.66 -6.48
CA GLU A 268 -3.32 -15.10 -6.73
C GLU A 268 -2.78 -15.81 -5.49
N ALA A 269 -1.74 -15.25 -4.87
CA ALA A 269 -1.16 -15.76 -3.62
C ALA A 269 -2.21 -15.85 -2.51
N LYS A 270 -3.05 -14.82 -2.36
CA LYS A 270 -4.14 -14.81 -1.38
C LYS A 270 -5.14 -15.95 -1.62
N GLU A 271 -5.58 -16.16 -2.86
CA GLU A 271 -6.53 -17.23 -3.17
C GLU A 271 -5.88 -18.62 -2.99
N ALA A 272 -4.61 -18.78 -3.37
CA ALA A 272 -3.86 -20.02 -3.12
C ALA A 272 -3.76 -20.36 -1.62
N ILE A 273 -3.44 -19.37 -0.77
CA ILE A 273 -3.42 -19.53 0.70
C ILE A 273 -4.80 -19.96 1.23
N LYS A 274 -5.88 -19.37 0.69
CA LYS A 274 -7.25 -19.71 1.09
C LYS A 274 -7.63 -21.12 0.67
N SER A 275 -7.27 -21.53 -0.54
CA SER A 275 -7.47 -22.91 -1.02
C SER A 275 -6.70 -23.92 -0.17
N ALA A 276 -5.43 -23.63 0.16
CA ALA A 276 -4.63 -24.46 1.07
C ALA A 276 -5.29 -24.62 2.44
N HIS A 277 -5.78 -23.52 3.02
CA HIS A 277 -6.52 -23.55 4.28
C HIS A 277 -7.79 -24.43 4.19
N GLN A 278 -8.57 -24.31 3.11
CA GLN A 278 -9.77 -25.12 2.91
C GLN A 278 -9.45 -26.61 2.80
N ALA A 279 -8.39 -26.99 2.08
CA ALA A 279 -7.94 -28.37 1.95
C ALA A 279 -7.51 -28.96 3.31
N LEU A 280 -6.82 -28.19 4.16
CA LEU A 280 -6.48 -28.61 5.53
C LEU A 280 -7.73 -28.77 6.41
N VAL A 281 -8.72 -27.86 6.29
CA VAL A 281 -9.98 -27.97 7.02
C VAL A 281 -10.73 -29.24 6.62
N GLU A 282 -10.74 -29.59 5.33
CA GLU A 282 -11.35 -30.84 4.86
C GLU A 282 -10.60 -32.07 5.40
N SER A 283 -9.28 -32.05 5.39
CA SER A 283 -8.46 -33.11 6.00
C SER A 283 -8.81 -33.31 7.48
N ILE A 284 -8.98 -32.22 8.24
CA ILE A 284 -9.41 -32.26 9.65
C ILE A 284 -10.83 -32.81 9.78
N ARG A 285 -11.74 -32.45 8.87
CA ARG A 285 -13.13 -32.95 8.88
C ARG A 285 -13.15 -34.46 8.67
N ILE A 286 -12.40 -34.98 7.70
CA ILE A 286 -12.29 -36.43 7.45
C ILE A 286 -11.69 -37.12 8.67
N LEU A 287 -10.59 -36.57 9.22
CA LEU A 287 -9.93 -37.13 10.41
C LEU A 287 -10.86 -37.26 11.61
N LYS A 288 -11.77 -36.30 11.82
CA LYS A 288 -12.76 -36.37 12.91
C LYS A 288 -13.81 -37.48 12.74
N ASN A 289 -14.03 -37.94 11.52
CA ASN A 289 -15.02 -38.99 11.22
C ASN A 289 -14.42 -40.40 11.27
N ILE A 290 -13.09 -40.53 11.45
CA ILE A 290 -12.44 -41.81 11.67
C ILE A 290 -12.82 -42.29 13.07
N ASN A 291 -13.72 -43.27 13.14
CA ASN A 291 -13.99 -44.02 14.35
C ASN A 291 -12.99 -45.17 14.44
N ILE A 292 -12.23 -45.21 15.52
CA ILE A 292 -11.45 -46.39 15.87
C ILE A 292 -12.46 -47.38 16.46
N GLU A 293 -12.73 -48.48 15.76
CA GLU A 293 -13.47 -49.61 16.32
C GLU A 293 -12.57 -50.37 17.31
N SER A 294 -12.06 -49.69 18.34
CA SER A 294 -11.29 -50.31 19.41
C SER A 294 -12.22 -50.63 20.58
N GLU A 295 -12.69 -51.86 20.59
CA GLU A 295 -12.78 -52.72 21.78
C GLU A 295 -13.51 -52.18 23.02
N SER A 296 -14.84 -52.12 22.97
CA SER A 296 -15.68 -52.34 24.16
C SER A 296 -15.71 -53.81 24.60
N GLY A 297 -14.61 -54.55 24.43
CA GLY A 297 -14.54 -56.02 24.54
C GLY A 297 -13.51 -56.55 25.55
N ILE A 298 -12.75 -55.70 26.23
CA ILE A 298 -11.79 -56.10 27.28
C ILE A 298 -12.34 -55.70 28.66
N GLU A 299 -13.55 -56.14 28.98
CA GLU A 299 -14.07 -56.23 30.35
C GLU A 299 -14.73 -57.62 30.54
N SER A 300 -13.95 -58.68 30.37
CA SER A 300 -14.36 -60.03 30.75
C SER A 300 -13.12 -60.80 31.21
N GLU A 301 -13.17 -61.32 32.44
CA GLU A 301 -12.27 -62.34 33.01
C GLU A 301 -10.99 -61.89 33.76
N THR A 302 -11.10 -61.14 34.87
CA THR A 302 -10.09 -61.24 35.95
C THR A 302 -10.64 -61.22 37.40
N ASN A 303 -11.94 -61.37 37.65
CA ASN A 303 -12.50 -61.33 39.02
C ASN A 303 -13.31 -62.56 39.44
N ALA A 304 -12.91 -63.78 39.04
CA ALA A 304 -13.63 -65.01 39.41
C ALA A 304 -12.79 -66.13 40.07
N SER A 305 -11.66 -65.84 40.73
CA SER A 305 -10.94 -66.91 41.46
C SER A 305 -10.13 -66.48 42.70
N VAL A 306 -10.71 -65.67 43.59
CA VAL A 306 -10.13 -65.50 44.95
C VAL A 306 -11.26 -65.35 45.97
N ASP A 307 -11.87 -66.46 46.40
CA ASP A 307 -12.20 -66.74 47.80
C ASP A 307 -12.97 -68.06 47.94
N SER A 308 -12.23 -69.16 48.14
CA SER A 308 -12.78 -70.38 48.74
C SER A 308 -11.66 -71.08 49.51
N ASP A 309 -11.27 -70.51 50.64
CA ASP A 309 -10.61 -71.22 51.75
C ASP A 309 -10.48 -70.29 52.95
N GLN A 310 -11.48 -70.31 53.85
CA GLN A 310 -11.34 -70.27 55.32
C GLN A 310 -12.69 -70.40 56.04
#